data_AF-A0A2N8KMU0-F1
#
_entry.id   AF-A0A2N8KMU0-F1
#
_cell.length_a   1.000
_cell.length_b   1.000
_cell.length_c   1.000
_cell.angle_alpha   90.00
_cell.angle_beta   90.00
_cell.angle_gamma   90.00
#
_symmetry.space_group_name_H-M   'P 1'
#
loop_
_entity.id
_entity.type
_entity.pdbx_description
1 polymer ?
#
loop_
_entity_poly.entity_id
_entity_poly.type
_entity_poly.pdbx_seq_one_letter_code
_entity_poly.pdbx_strand_id
1 'polypeptide(L)' 'MPGSNWICGSKPPQRQGFFETEFNTGETEVTMYSILGWMPPAHRGYVVRWRLLDPAVEQAEIERYLHCRRQGRSHS' A
#
# COMPACT_ATOMS: atom_id res chain seq x y z
N MET A 1 14.35 -4.69 -20.36
CA MET A 1 13.14 -4.92 -19.54
C MET A 1 13.41 -4.30 -18.18
N PRO A 2 12.63 -3.30 -17.71
CA PRO A 2 12.96 -2.58 -16.49
C PRO A 2 12.69 -3.50 -15.29
N GLY A 3 13.73 -4.21 -14.88
CA GLY A 3 13.70 -5.22 -13.84
C GLY A 3 13.85 -4.63 -12.43
N SER A 4 13.14 -5.28 -11.51
CA SER A 4 13.69 -5.71 -10.22
C SER A 4 13.62 -4.77 -9.01
N ASN A 5 12.71 -3.80 -8.93
CA ASN A 5 12.44 -3.11 -7.65
C ASN A 5 11.37 -3.80 -6.77
N TRP A 6 10.88 -4.95 -7.22
CA TRP A 6 9.90 -5.72 -6.46
C TRP A 6 10.56 -6.60 -5.40
N ILE A 7 10.07 -6.49 -4.18
CA ILE A 7 10.46 -7.26 -3.00
C ILE A 7 9.38 -8.31 -2.74
N CYS A 8 9.78 -9.52 -2.34
CA CYS A 8 8.86 -10.60 -2.05
C CYS A 8 7.88 -10.23 -0.91
N GLY A 9 6.60 -10.56 -1.08
CA GLY A 9 5.54 -10.28 -0.10
C GLY A 9 5.74 -10.95 1.26
N SER A 10 6.53 -12.02 1.32
CA SER A 10 6.96 -12.66 2.58
C SER A 10 7.93 -11.81 3.40
N LYS A 11 8.58 -10.81 2.79
CA LYS A 11 9.45 -9.85 3.48
C LYS A 11 8.67 -8.54 3.67
N PRO A 12 8.17 -8.24 4.87
CA PRO A 12 7.40 -7.02 5.09
C PRO A 12 8.27 -5.76 4.91
N PRO A 13 7.66 -4.61 4.55
CA PRO A 13 8.35 -3.33 4.59
C PRO A 13 8.87 -2.99 5.99
N GLN A 14 10.01 -2.31 6.05
CA GLN A 14 10.62 -1.89 7.32
C GLN A 14 9.96 -0.64 7.92
N ARG A 15 9.05 0.02 7.19
CA ARG A 15 8.35 1.23 7.61
C ARG A 15 6.88 1.18 7.23
N GLN A 16 6.07 1.93 7.97
CA GLN A 16 4.70 2.21 7.57
C GLN A 16 4.69 3.17 6.37
N GLY A 17 3.68 3.06 5.52
CA GLY A 17 3.56 3.90 4.33
C GLY A 17 2.70 3.26 3.24
N PHE A 18 2.73 3.87 2.06
CA PHE A 18 2.04 3.35 0.89
C PHE A 18 3.04 2.73 -0.08
N PHE A 19 2.67 1.57 -0.61
CA PHE A 19 3.51 0.78 -1.49
C PHE A 19 2.68 0.32 -2.68
N GLU A 20 3.34 0.14 -3.81
CA GLU A 20 2.73 -0.60 -4.90
C GLU A 20 2.83 -2.08 -4.57
N THR A 21 1.71 -2.79 -4.65
CA THR A 21 1.59 -4.19 -4.26
C THR A 21 0.96 -4.97 -5.39
N GLU A 22 1.52 -6.15 -5.66
CA GLU A 22 0.89 -7.14 -6.53
C GLU A 22 0.28 -8.23 -5.65
N PHE A 23 -0.96 -8.58 -5.97
CA PHE A 23 -1.71 -9.64 -5.32
C PHE A 23 -1.59 -10.95 -6.09
N ASN A 24 -1.90 -12.06 -5.43
CA ASN A 24 -1.94 -13.38 -6.06
C ASN A 24 -2.97 -13.51 -7.19
N THR A 25 -3.89 -12.55 -7.32
CA THR A 25 -4.83 -12.42 -8.43
C THR A 25 -4.18 -11.88 -9.72
N GLY A 26 -2.94 -11.37 -9.63
CA GLY A 26 -2.25 -10.67 -10.72
C GLY A 26 -2.57 -9.17 -10.78
N GLU A 27 -3.48 -8.68 -9.93
CA GLU A 27 -3.77 -7.24 -9.83
C GLU A 27 -2.65 -6.50 -9.09
N THR A 28 -2.40 -5.26 -9.52
CA THR A 28 -1.44 -4.37 -8.88
C THR A 28 -2.13 -3.10 -8.41
N GLU A 29 -1.95 -2.74 -7.14
CA GLU A 29 -2.57 -1.56 -6.53
C GLU A 29 -1.67 -0.89 -5.49
N VAL A 30 -2.02 0.36 -5.13
CA VAL A 30 -1.41 1.07 -4.00
C VAL A 30 -2.09 0.66 -2.69
N THR A 31 -1.30 0.07 -1.79
CA THR A 31 -1.76 -0.52 -0.52
C THR A 31 -0.94 0.06 0.62
N MET A 32 -1.60 0.32 1.76
CA MET A 32 -0.94 0.80 2.96
C MET A 32 -0.34 -0.38 3.75
N TYR A 33 0.92 -0.27 4.16
CA TYR A 33 1.50 -1.12 5.19
C TYR A 33 1.47 -0.36 6.53
N SER A 34 0.84 -0.95 7.54
CA SER A 34 0.69 -0.38 8.87
C SER A 34 1.29 -1.30 9.94
N ILE A 35 1.24 -0.88 11.20
CA ILE A 35 1.50 -1.75 12.36
C ILE A 35 0.66 -3.04 12.35
N LEU A 36 -0.55 -3.01 11.78
CA LEU A 36 -1.42 -4.20 11.68
C LEU A 36 -1.12 -5.05 10.42
N GLY A 37 -0.12 -4.67 9.62
CA GLY A 37 0.20 -5.30 8.34
C GLY A 37 -0.42 -4.57 7.14
N TRP A 38 -0.58 -5.30 6.03
CA TRP A 38 -1.13 -4.80 4.77
C TRP A 38 -2.62 -4.44 4.86
N MET A 39 -3.00 -3.32 4.25
CA MET A 39 -4.37 -2.81 4.16
C MET A 39 -4.60 -2.29 2.73
N PRO A 40 -5.58 -2.82 1.95
CA PRO A 40 -6.93 -3.23 2.38
C PRO A 40 -7.13 -4.77 2.54
N PRO A 41 -8.31 -5.24 3.02
CA PRO A 41 -8.46 -6.57 3.64
C PRO A 41 -8.53 -7.76 2.68
N ALA A 42 -8.52 -8.96 3.29
CA ALA A 42 -8.41 -10.32 2.72
C ALA A 42 -9.16 -10.65 1.41
N HIS A 43 -10.18 -9.89 1.02
CA HIS A 43 -10.92 -10.12 -0.24
C HIS A 43 -10.07 -9.86 -1.49
N ARG A 44 -9.02 -9.04 -1.38
CA ARG A 44 -8.05 -8.80 -2.47
C ARG A 44 -7.07 -9.95 -2.67
N GLY A 45 -7.09 -10.95 -1.78
CA GLY A 45 -6.08 -12.00 -1.71
C GLY A 45 -4.88 -11.60 -0.87
N TYR A 46 -3.73 -12.20 -1.14
CA TYR A 46 -2.48 -11.95 -0.41
C TYR A 46 -1.43 -11.28 -1.30
N VAL A 47 -0.62 -10.43 -0.69
CA VAL A 47 0.47 -9.72 -1.37
C VAL A 47 1.57 -10.71 -1.75
N VAL A 48 1.86 -10.84 -3.04
CA VAL A 48 2.94 -11.69 -3.56
C VAL A 48 4.26 -10.95 -3.66
N ARG A 49 4.21 -9.65 -3.98
CA ARG A 49 5.37 -8.76 -4.01
C ARG A 49 4.94 -7.31 -3.86
N TRP A 50 5.86 -6.46 -3.42
CA TRP A 50 5.64 -5.04 -3.24
C TRP A 50 6.87 -4.24 -3.65
N ARG A 51 6.71 -2.94 -3.92
CA ARG A 51 7.82 -2.03 -4.16
C ARG A 51 7.52 -0.64 -3.62
N LEU A 52 8.58 0.14 -3.43
CA LEU A 52 8.46 1.55 -3.09
C LEU A 52 7.77 2.31 -4.22
N LEU A 53 6.88 3.21 -3.85
CA LEU A 53 6.35 4.23 -4.74
C LEU A 53 7.39 5.34 -4.95
N ASP A 54 7.17 6.13 -6.00
CA ASP A 54 7.81 7.44 -6.10
C ASP A 54 7.43 8.27 -4.85
N PRO A 55 8.38 8.96 -4.19
CA PRO A 55 8.09 9.77 -3.01
C PRO A 55 6.96 10.79 -3.20
N ALA A 56 6.83 11.39 -4.39
CA ALA A 56 5.76 12.33 -4.69
C ALA A 56 4.39 11.65 -4.76
N VAL A 57 4.34 10.42 -5.31
CA VAL A 57 3.12 9.61 -5.36
C VAL A 57 2.73 9.12 -3.97
N GLU A 58 3.69 8.65 -3.17
CA GLU A 58 3.43 8.25 -1.79
C GLU A 58 2.89 9.42 -0.96
N GLN A 59 3.47 10.61 -1.09
CA GLN A 59 3.01 11.80 -0.38
C GLN A 59 1.57 12.17 -0.74
N ALA A 60 1.22 12.12 -2.03
CA ALA A 60 -0.16 12.37 -2.48
C ALA A 60 -1.16 11.36 -1.91
N GLU A 61 -0.75 10.09 -1.79
CA GLU A 61 -1.57 9.02 -1.20
C GLU A 61 -1.77 9.20 0.31
N ILE A 62 -0.72 9.63 1.03
CA ILE A 62 -0.81 10.00 2.44
C ILE A 62 -1.79 11.16 2.63
N GLU A 63 -1.69 12.21 1.81
CA GLU A 63 -2.58 13.37 1.88
C GLU A 63 -4.04 12.98 1.60
N ARG A 64 -4.28 12.16 0.57
CA ARG A 64 -5.60 11.60 0.26
C ARG A 64 -6.16 10.81 1.45
N TYR A 65 -5.35 9.93 2.03
CA TYR A 65 -5.76 9.11 3.18
C TYR A 65 -6.10 9.97 4.41
N LEU A 66 -5.27 10.96 4.72
CA LEU A 66 -5.51 11.89 5.83
C LEU A 66 -6.77 12.73 5.60
N HIS A 67 -7.00 13.19 4.36
CA HIS A 67 -8.20 13.92 3.99
C HIS A 67 -9.47 13.07 4.17
N CYS A 68 -9.48 11.83 3.68
CA CYS A 68 -10.59 10.88 3.88
C CYS A 68 -10.86 10.61 5.37
N ARG A 69 -9.80 10.43 6.18
CA ARG A 69 -9.95 10.22 7.62
C ARG A 69 -10.53 11.42 8.37
N ARG A 70 -10.17 12.64 7.97
CA ARG A 70 -10.75 13.87 8.56
C ARG A 70 -12.23 13.99 8.24
N GLN A 71 -12.60 13.79 6.98
CA GLN A 71 -14.01 13.85 6.56
C GLN A 71 -14.88 12.80 7.25
N GLY A 72 -14.39 11.57 7.41
CA GLY A 72 -15.11 10.52 8.14
C GLY A 72 -15.29 10.81 9.64
N ARG A 73 -14.49 11.72 10.22
CA ARG A 73 -14.61 12.17 11.62
C ARG A 73 -15.53 13.38 11.80
N SER A 74 -15.85 14.11 10.74
CA SER A 74 -16.71 15.30 10.80
C SER A 74 -18.21 14.99 10.78
N HIS A 75 -18.60 13.72 10.76
CA HIS A 75 -19.98 13.24 10.85
C HIS A 75 -20.27 12.57 12.21
N SER A 76 -19.89 13.22 13.31
CA SER A 76 -20.20 12.78 14.68
C SER A 76 -20.73 13.93 15.52
#